data_AF-A0A7J6SG16-F1
#
_entry.id   AF-A0A7J6SG16-F1
#
_cell.length_a   1.000
_cell.length_b   1.000
_cell.length_c   1.000
_cell.angle_alpha   90.00
_cell.angle_beta   90.00
_cell.angle_gamma   90.00
#
_symmetry.space_group_name_H-M   'P 1'
#
loop_
_entity.id
_entity.type
_entity.pdbx_description
1 polymer ?
#
loop_
_entity_poly.entity_id
_entity_poly.type
_entity_poly.pdbx_seq_one_letter_code
_entity_poly.pdbx_strand_id
1 'polypeptide(L)'
;TRVACQLALITGVALWVMAALRMSFLVRFISRPALSGFVTGSAFVILATQMKDFFGLRSVPKGVDFFENVYFITTCLPQTSSPVMLLGVLVVVIIEGSKRLKATPYLRRLSQFKELIAVIIATILCWLISSLYIEEMEDF
;
A
#
# COMPACT_ATOMS: atom_id res chain seq x y z
N THR A 1 12.93 -10.33 10.69
CA THR A 1 11.94 -10.72 11.72
C THR A 1 12.46 -10.53 13.14
N ARG A 2 13.68 -10.96 13.48
CA ARG A 2 14.25 -10.78 14.84
C ARG A 2 14.22 -9.32 15.35
N VAL A 3 14.70 -8.37 14.55
CA VAL A 3 14.70 -6.93 14.88
C VAL A 3 13.28 -6.38 15.08
N ALA A 4 12.31 -6.83 14.27
CA ALA A 4 10.91 -6.43 14.41
C ALA A 4 10.30 -6.92 15.73
N CYS A 5 10.59 -8.16 16.14
CA CYS A 5 10.14 -8.69 17.43
C CYS A 5 10.75 -7.91 18.61
N GLN A 6 12.04 -7.57 18.52
CA GLN A 6 12.73 -6.80 19.55
C GLN A 6 12.14 -5.39 19.69
N LEU A 7 11.94 -4.68 18.58
CA LEU A 7 11.31 -3.36 18.57
C LEU A 7 9.89 -3.43 19.13
N ALA A 8 9.07 -4.38 18.69
CA ALA A 8 7.70 -4.54 19.20
C ALA A 8 7.67 -4.78 20.71
N LEU A 9 8.59 -5.59 21.23
CA LEU A 9 8.72 -5.84 22.66
C LEU A 9 9.12 -4.55 23.41
N ILE A 10 10.13 -3.83 22.94
CA ILE A 10 10.61 -2.58 23.55
C ILE A 10 9.49 -1.52 23.54
N THR A 11 8.80 -1.35 22.40
CA THR A 11 7.68 -0.40 22.27
C THR A 11 6.52 -0.79 23.19
N GLY A 12 6.19 -2.08 23.29
CA GLY A 12 5.15 -2.58 24.19
C GLY A 12 5.46 -2.30 25.66
N VAL A 13 6.70 -2.58 26.10
CA VAL A 13 7.15 -2.28 27.47
C VAL A 13 7.11 -0.78 27.73
N ALA A 14 7.59 0.05 26.79
CA ALA A 14 7.54 1.51 26.93
C ALA A 14 6.10 2.04 27.07
N LEU A 15 5.14 1.50 26.30
CA LEU A 15 3.72 1.84 26.42
C LEU A 15 3.14 1.46 27.80
N TRP A 16 3.50 0.28 28.33
CA TRP A 16 3.11 -0.14 29.68
C TRP A 16 3.65 0.80 30.76
N VAL A 17 4.92 1.18 30.67
CA VAL A 17 5.54 2.14 31.60
C VAL A 17 4.85 3.51 31.50
N MET A 18 4.62 4.03 30.30
CA MET A 18 3.90 5.30 30.11
C MET A 18 2.46 5.24 30.64
N ALA A 19 1.78 4.10 30.50
CA ALA A 19 0.44 3.89 31.06
C ALA A 19 0.46 3.86 32.59
N ALA A 20 1.43 3.16 33.19
CA ALA A 20 1.62 3.12 34.65
C ALA A 20 1.91 4.51 35.23
N LEU A 21 2.72 5.31 34.53
CA LEU A 21 3.01 6.71 34.87
C LEU A 21 1.87 7.68 34.51
N ARG A 22 0.77 7.19 33.93
CA ARG A 22 -0.39 7.99 33.47
C ARG A 22 0.00 9.14 32.52
N MET A 23 1.05 8.95 31.71
CA MET A 23 1.53 9.94 30.74
C MET A 23 0.59 10.16 29.54
N SER A 24 -0.59 9.54 29.51
CA SER A 24 -1.65 9.80 28.52
C SER A 24 -2.05 11.28 28.45
N PHE A 25 -1.86 12.04 29.54
CA PHE A 25 -2.13 13.48 29.54
C PHE A 25 -1.25 14.26 28.54
N LEU A 26 -0.04 13.78 28.19
CA LEU A 26 0.86 14.41 27.21
C LEU A 26 0.25 14.46 25.82
N VAL A 27 -0.55 13.46 25.44
CA VAL A 27 -1.20 13.40 24.12
C VAL A 27 -2.14 14.60 23.92
N ARG A 28 -2.67 15.16 25.00
CA ARG A 28 -3.52 16.37 24.96
C ARG A 28 -2.76 17.64 24.58
N PHE A 29 -1.43 17.67 24.70
CA PHE A 29 -0.59 18.79 24.27
C PHE A 29 -0.19 18.71 22.81
N ILE A 30 -0.46 17.59 22.13
CA ILE A 30 -0.23 17.48 20.70
C ILE A 30 -1.31 18.29 19.99
N SER A 31 -0.89 19.32 19.28
CA SER A 31 -1.80 20.17 18.53
C SER A 31 -2.40 19.40 17.35
N ARG A 32 -3.68 19.67 17.04
CA ARG A 32 -4.33 19.10 15.85
C ARG A 32 -3.55 19.36 14.55
N PRO A 33 -2.94 20.54 14.32
CA PRO A 33 -2.10 20.78 13.15
C PRO A 33 -0.86 19.88 13.09
N ALA A 34 -0.19 19.62 14.21
CA ALA A 34 0.98 18.74 14.24
C ALA A 34 0.60 17.29 13.87
N LEU A 35 -0.52 16.79 14.42
CA LEU A 35 -1.04 15.46 14.08
C LEU A 35 -1.43 15.39 12.59
N SER A 36 -2.13 16.40 12.08
CA SER A 36 -2.51 16.45 10.66
C SER A 36 -1.28 16.48 9.76
N GLY A 37 -0.27 17.29 10.08
CA GLY A 37 0.99 17.36 9.35
C GLY A 37 1.73 16.02 9.33
N PHE A 38 1.78 15.32 10.48
CA PHE A 38 2.38 14.00 10.57
C PHE A 38 1.64 12.96 9.71
N VAL A 39 0.30 12.95 9.74
CA VAL A 39 -0.51 12.01 8.93
C VAL A 39 -0.35 12.29 7.44
N THR A 40 -0.42 13.56 7.03
CA THR A 40 -0.24 13.97 5.63
C THR A 40 1.18 13.67 5.12
N GLY A 41 2.21 14.00 5.90
CA GLY A 41 3.60 13.67 5.57
C GLY A 41 3.81 12.16 5.44
N SER A 42 3.29 11.38 6.38
CA SER A 42 3.33 9.92 6.32
C SER A 42 2.61 9.37 5.08
N ALA A 43 1.48 9.98 4.68
CA ALA A 43 0.76 9.61 3.47
C ALA A 43 1.59 9.81 2.20
N PHE A 44 2.34 10.92 2.09
CA PHE A 44 3.26 11.13 0.95
C PHE A 44 4.39 10.10 0.91
N VAL A 45 4.98 9.75 2.07
CA VAL A 45 6.02 8.71 2.14
C VAL A 45 5.46 7.35 1.71
N ILE A 46 4.27 6.99 2.19
CA ILE A 46 3.60 5.75 1.78
C ILE A 46 3.34 5.77 0.27
N LEU A 47 2.78 6.86 -0.27
CA LEU A 47 2.55 6.98 -1.71
C LEU A 47 3.85 6.77 -2.49
N ALA A 48 4.91 7.52 -2.18
CA ALA A 48 6.18 7.39 -2.88
C ALA A 48 6.75 5.97 -2.83
N THR A 49 6.68 5.30 -1.67
CA THR A 49 7.20 3.94 -1.53
C THR A 49 6.41 2.89 -2.32
N GLN A 50 5.12 3.12 -2.56
CA GLN A 50 4.25 2.21 -3.34
C GLN A 50 4.25 2.51 -4.85
N MET A 51 4.58 3.75 -5.27
CA MET A 51 4.57 4.14 -6.68
C MET A 51 5.53 3.31 -7.55
N LYS A 52 6.66 2.85 -7.01
CA LYS A 52 7.59 1.98 -7.73
C LYS A 52 6.94 0.65 -8.15
N ASP A 53 6.14 0.05 -7.27
CA ASP A 53 5.49 -1.23 -7.51
C ASP A 53 4.28 -1.02 -8.43
N PHE A 54 3.59 0.12 -8.30
CA PHE A 54 2.50 0.52 -9.21
C PHE A 54 2.97 0.66 -10.67
N PHE A 55 4.16 1.22 -10.90
CA PHE A 55 4.75 1.34 -12.23
C PHE A 55 5.57 0.10 -12.67
N GLY A 56 5.70 -0.92 -11.81
CA GLY A 56 6.49 -2.11 -12.09
C GLY A 56 8.00 -1.86 -12.23
N LEU A 57 8.51 -0.80 -11.59
CA LEU A 57 9.92 -0.41 -11.66
C LEU A 57 10.77 -1.32 -10.76
N ARG A 58 11.55 -2.22 -11.37
CA ARG A 58 12.44 -3.15 -10.65
C ARG A 58 13.79 -2.54 -10.27
N SER A 59 14.16 -1.43 -10.92
CA SER A 59 15.46 -0.76 -10.84
C SER A 59 15.61 0.16 -9.62
N VAL A 60 14.54 0.41 -8.87
CA VAL A 60 14.54 1.36 -7.73
C VAL A 60 15.09 0.67 -6.47
N PRO A 61 16.16 1.20 -5.85
CA PRO A 61 16.71 0.63 -4.63
C PRO A 61 15.68 0.62 -3.48
N LYS A 62 15.74 -0.40 -2.62
CA LYS A 62 14.88 -0.47 -1.42
C LYS A 62 15.55 0.27 -0.26
N GLY A 63 14.75 1.00 0.53
CA GLY A 63 15.22 1.65 1.75
C GLY A 63 15.93 3.00 1.53
N VAL A 64 15.74 3.64 0.38
CA VAL A 64 16.21 5.00 0.11
C VAL A 64 15.31 6.05 0.76
N ASP A 65 15.87 7.24 0.99
CA ASP A 65 15.13 8.38 1.54
C ASP A 65 14.03 8.86 0.59
N PHE A 66 13.07 9.62 1.11
CA PHE A 66 11.92 10.08 0.35
C PHE A 66 12.29 10.82 -0.95
N PHE A 67 13.19 11.80 -0.87
CA PHE A 67 13.59 12.60 -2.05
C PHE A 67 14.35 11.76 -3.08
N GLU A 68 15.19 10.85 -2.61
CA GLU A 68 15.94 9.93 -3.46
C GLU A 68 14.99 8.94 -4.16
N ASN A 69 13.99 8.42 -3.44
CA ASN A 69 12.96 7.56 -4.02
C ASN A 69 12.16 8.29 -5.12
N VAL A 70 11.78 9.56 -4.90
CA VAL A 70 11.09 10.38 -5.92
C VAL A 70 11.99 10.64 -7.12
N TYR A 71 13.27 10.92 -6.90
CA TYR A 71 14.25 11.10 -7.97
C TYR A 71 14.43 9.84 -8.83
N PHE A 72 14.54 8.67 -8.19
CA PHE A 72 14.63 7.39 -8.92
C PHE A 72 13.36 7.06 -9.68
N ILE A 73 12.17 7.27 -9.09
CA ILE A 73 10.89 7.04 -9.78
C ILE A 73 10.81 7.91 -11.03
N THR A 74 11.10 9.21 -10.92
CA THR A 74 11.04 10.14 -12.06
C THR A 74 12.06 9.82 -13.15
N THR A 75 13.26 9.36 -12.79
CA THR A 75 14.30 8.97 -13.74
C THR A 75 14.00 7.64 -14.43
N CYS A 76 13.40 6.68 -13.69
CA CYS A 76 13.09 5.35 -14.20
C CYS A 76 11.69 5.24 -14.84
N LEU A 77 10.90 6.31 -14.88
CA LEU A 77 9.57 6.35 -15.52
C LEU A 77 9.54 5.75 -16.95
N PRO A 78 10.57 5.94 -17.81
CA PRO A 78 10.58 5.32 -19.14
C PRO A 78 10.67 3.78 -19.12
N GLN A 79 11.08 3.17 -18.01
CA GLN A 79 11.20 1.72 -17.83
C GLN A 79 9.94 1.08 -17.23
N THR A 80 8.81 1.82 -17.20
CA THR A 80 7.54 1.33 -16.66
C THR A 80 7.02 0.11 -17.42
N SER A 81 6.54 -0.88 -16.67
CA SER A 81 5.89 -2.06 -17.24
C SER A 81 4.40 -1.77 -17.46
N SER A 82 3.99 -1.62 -18.72
CA SER A 82 2.60 -1.41 -19.13
C SER A 82 1.59 -2.41 -18.51
N PRO A 83 1.85 -3.75 -18.49
CA PRO A 83 0.89 -4.69 -17.90
C PRO A 83 0.72 -4.52 -16.38
N VAL A 84 1.80 -4.21 -15.65
CA VAL A 84 1.74 -3.98 -14.19
C VAL A 84 0.96 -2.71 -13.88
N MET A 85 1.22 -1.64 -14.63
CA MET A 85 0.49 -0.38 -14.48
C MET A 85 -1.00 -0.56 -14.75
N LEU A 86 -1.38 -1.27 -15.82
CA LEU A 86 -2.78 -1.52 -16.16
C LEU A 86 -3.49 -2.32 -15.07
N LEU A 87 -2.84 -3.34 -14.51
CA LEU A 87 -3.36 -4.12 -13.39
C LEU A 87 -3.53 -3.25 -12.13
N GLY A 88 -2.55 -2.39 -11.82
CA GLY A 88 -2.63 -1.43 -10.72
C GLY A 88 -3.81 -0.46 -10.87
N VAL A 89 -3.98 0.13 -12.05
CA VAL A 89 -5.12 1.03 -12.37
C VAL A 89 -6.44 0.28 -12.24
N LEU A 90 -6.54 -0.94 -12.76
CA LEU A 90 -7.74 -1.78 -12.67
C LEU A 90 -8.13 -2.06 -11.21
N VAL A 91 -7.17 -2.40 -10.35
CA VAL A 91 -7.41 -2.61 -8.91
C VAL A 91 -7.92 -1.33 -8.25
N VAL A 92 -7.32 -0.18 -8.54
CA VAL A 92 -7.78 1.12 -8.00
C VAL A 92 -9.21 1.43 -8.44
N VAL A 93 -9.53 1.20 -9.72
CA VAL A 93 -10.88 1.41 -10.27
C VAL A 93 -11.90 0.47 -9.61
N ILE A 94 -11.57 -0.80 -9.39
CA ILE A 94 -12.45 -1.74 -8.68
C ILE A 94 -12.72 -1.26 -7.25
N ILE A 95 -11.68 -0.85 -6.51
CA ILE A 95 -11.82 -0.41 -5.11
C ILE A 95 -12.65 0.88 -5.01
N GLU A 96 -12.42 1.84 -5.91
CA GLU A 96 -13.15 3.12 -5.91
C GLU A 96 -14.58 2.96 -6.43
N GLY A 97 -14.77 2.20 -7.51
CA GLY A 97 -16.08 1.87 -8.08
C GLY A 97 -16.96 1.09 -7.10
N SER A 98 -16.38 0.21 -6.29
CA SER A 98 -17.08 -0.54 -5.24
C SER A 98 -17.70 0.37 -4.18
N LYS A 99 -17.19 1.60 -3.97
CA LYS A 99 -17.81 2.57 -3.06
C LYS A 99 -19.18 3.06 -3.56
N ARG A 100 -19.40 3.07 -4.88
CA ARG A 100 -20.66 3.50 -5.51
C ARG A 100 -21.76 2.44 -5.41
N LEU A 101 -21.38 1.17 -5.29
CA LEU A 101 -22.29 0.02 -5.14
C LEU A 101 -22.96 -0.07 -3.76
N LYS A 102 -22.58 0.81 -2.82
CA LYS A 102 -23.20 0.93 -1.49
C LYS A 102 -24.67 1.33 -1.51
N ALA A 103 -25.18 1.79 -2.66
CA ALA A 103 -26.58 2.14 -2.83
C ALA A 103 -27.54 0.92 -2.75
N THR A 104 -27.04 -0.30 -2.94
CA THR A 104 -27.87 -1.52 -2.98
C THR A 104 -27.71 -2.35 -1.69
N PRO A 105 -28.79 -2.69 -0.96
CA PRO A 105 -28.70 -3.27 0.39
C PRO A 105 -28.04 -4.67 0.42
N TYR A 106 -28.23 -5.49 -0.62
CA TYR A 106 -27.63 -6.83 -0.71
C TYR A 106 -26.09 -6.80 -0.92
N LEU A 107 -25.60 -5.81 -1.69
CA LEU A 107 -24.17 -5.64 -2.00
C LEU A 107 -23.38 -4.92 -0.89
N ARG A 108 -24.06 -4.39 0.14
CA ARG A 108 -23.43 -3.66 1.24
C ARG A 108 -22.43 -4.51 2.04
N ARG A 109 -22.74 -5.79 2.26
CA ARG A 109 -21.86 -6.73 2.98
C ARG A 109 -20.64 -7.14 2.12
N LEU A 110 -20.83 -7.27 0.80
CA LEU A 110 -19.74 -7.53 -0.14
C LEU A 110 -18.78 -6.33 -0.22
N SER A 111 -19.31 -5.09 -0.23
CA SER A 111 -18.50 -3.86 -0.27
C SER A 111 -17.61 -3.65 0.96
N GLN A 112 -17.85 -4.32 2.09
CA GLN A 112 -16.98 -4.27 3.27
C GLN A 112 -15.65 -5.01 3.06
N PHE A 113 -15.63 -5.97 2.14
CA PHE A 113 -14.45 -6.78 1.80
C PHE A 113 -13.89 -6.45 0.40
N LYS A 114 -14.12 -5.23 -0.08
CA LYS A 114 -13.73 -4.79 -1.43
C LYS A 114 -12.23 -4.96 -1.71
N GLU A 115 -11.38 -4.83 -0.69
CA GLU A 115 -9.93 -5.04 -0.81
C GLU A 115 -9.62 -6.52 -1.09
N LEU A 116 -10.26 -7.44 -0.36
CA LEU A 116 -10.12 -8.89 -0.59
C LEU A 116 -10.65 -9.29 -1.98
N ILE A 117 -11.81 -8.75 -2.38
CA ILE A 117 -12.40 -9.03 -3.70
C ILE A 117 -11.47 -8.55 -4.81
N ALA A 118 -10.91 -7.34 -4.69
CA ALA A 118 -9.96 -6.81 -5.66
C ALA A 118 -8.71 -7.69 -5.77
N VAL A 119 -8.19 -8.19 -4.63
CA VAL A 119 -7.03 -9.10 -4.62
C VAL A 119 -7.36 -10.44 -5.26
N ILE A 120 -8.51 -11.04 -4.95
CA ILE A 120 -8.94 -12.31 -5.57
C ILE A 120 -9.07 -12.15 -7.08
N ILE A 121 -9.77 -11.10 -7.55
CA ILE A 121 -9.93 -10.80 -8.98
C ILE A 121 -8.56 -10.59 -9.65
N ALA A 122 -7.70 -9.77 -9.04
CA ALA A 122 -6.36 -9.51 -9.57
C ALA A 122 -5.49 -10.78 -9.63
N THR A 123 -5.61 -11.67 -8.65
CA THR A 123 -4.88 -12.95 -8.62
C THR A 123 -5.35 -13.87 -9.73
N ILE A 124 -6.66 -13.99 -9.94
CA ILE A 124 -7.25 -14.80 -11.01
C ILE A 124 -6.86 -14.23 -12.38
N LEU A 125 -6.97 -12.91 -12.58
CA LEU A 125 -6.58 -12.24 -13.82
C LEU A 125 -5.08 -12.43 -14.11
N CYS A 126 -4.22 -12.24 -13.11
CA CYS A 126 -2.78 -12.45 -13.25
C CYS A 126 -2.45 -13.91 -13.62
N TRP A 127 -3.10 -14.87 -12.97
CA TRP A 127 -2.96 -16.29 -13.27
C TRP A 127 -3.39 -16.63 -14.70
N LEU A 128 -4.52 -16.09 -15.16
CA LEU A 128 -5.04 -16.31 -16.51
C LEU A 128 -4.12 -15.71 -17.58
N ILE A 129 -3.66 -14.47 -17.38
CA ILE A 129 -2.69 -13.82 -18.27
C ILE A 129 -1.38 -14.62 -18.31
N SER A 130 -0.90 -15.09 -17.16
CA SER A 130 0.31 -15.90 -17.09
C SER A 130 0.13 -17.25 -17.78
N SER A 131 -1.03 -17.88 -17.68
CA SER A 131 -1.34 -19.15 -18.34
C SER A 131 -1.34 -19.00 -19.87
N LEU A 132 -1.89 -17.90 -20.39
CA LEU A 132 -1.94 -17.60 -21.82
C LEU A 132 -0.54 -17.33 -22.41
N TYR A 133 0.34 -16.65 -21.65
CA TYR A 133 1.72 -16.36 -22.06
C TYR A 133 2.64 -17.60 -22.05
N ILE A 134 2.30 -18.63 -21.27
CA ILE A 134 3.08 -19.87 -21.20
C ILE A 134 2.76 -20.77 -22.39
N GLU A 135 1.51 -20.81 -22.87
CA GLU A 135 1.13 -21.55 -24.08
C GLU A 135 1.79 -21.01 -25.36
N GLU A 136 1.93 -19.69 -25.52
CA GLU A 136 2.64 -19.09 -26.69
C GLU A 136 4.15 -19.40 -26.73
N MET A 137 4.77 -19.78 -25.61
CA MET A 137 6.20 -20.15 -25.54
C MET A 137 6.43 -21.66 -25.73
N GLU A 138 5.41 -22.51 -25.60
CA GLU A 138 5.50 -23.95 -25.90
C GLU A 138 5.22 -24.25 -27.38
N ASP A 139 4.55 -23.33 -28.10
CA ASP A 139 4.29 -23.43 -29.55
C ASP A 139 5.46 -22.95 -30.45
N PHE A 140 6.64 -22.70 -29.87
CA PHE A 140 7.89 -22.32 -30.58
C PHE A 140 9.03 -23.30 -30.30
#